data_AF-A0A6I3KEN3-F1
#
_entry.id   AF-A0A6I3KEN3-F1
#
_cell.length_a   1.000
_cell.length_b   1.000
_cell.length_c   1.000
_cell.angle_alpha   90.00
_cell.angle_beta   90.00
_cell.angle_gamma   90.00
#
_symmetry.space_group_name_H-M   'P 1'
#
loop_
_entity.id
_entity.type
_entity.pdbx_description
1 polymer ?
#
loop_
_entity_poly.entity_id
_entity_poly.type
_entity_poly.pdbx_seq_one_letter_code
_entity_poly.pdbx_strand_id
1 'polypeptide(L)'
;MRISKTIVATAVLAIVSGAAVAQSIRIEPGGGFSFKFGRDDRRGDVEGKRASCEVYARIAAVQADANQRFRCGLRGPAWSGDVKAHFQWCRYVPRRKIAEEQRSRADNLQRCFDRLGDFDDDRWGR
;
A
#
# COMPACT_ATOMS: atom_id res chain seq x y z
N MET A 1 -11.49 5.64 -47.17
CA MET A 1 -11.95 4.23 -47.11
C MET A 1 -12.91 4.06 -45.94
N ARG A 2 -14.21 3.94 -46.19
CA ARG A 2 -15.22 3.57 -45.20
C ARG A 2 -15.63 2.14 -45.50
N ILE A 3 -15.38 1.22 -44.58
CA ILE A 3 -15.94 -0.12 -44.66
C ILE A 3 -16.63 -0.39 -43.33
N SER A 4 -17.91 -0.02 -43.31
CA SER A 4 -18.83 -0.38 -42.24
C SER A 4 -19.08 -1.89 -42.33
N LYS A 5 -18.75 -2.64 -41.28
CA LYS A 5 -19.15 -4.04 -41.14
C LYS A 5 -19.98 -4.18 -39.86
N THR A 6 -21.26 -3.84 -39.99
CA THR A 6 -22.28 -4.24 -39.02
C THR A 6 -22.56 -5.73 -39.22
N ILE A 7 -22.19 -6.57 -38.25
CA ILE A 7 -22.65 -7.96 -38.20
C ILE A 7 -23.79 -8.00 -37.19
N VAL A 8 -25.03 -8.04 -37.69
CA VAL A 8 -26.20 -8.36 -36.89
C VAL A 8 -26.35 -9.88 -36.92
N ALA A 9 -26.00 -10.55 -35.83
CA ALA A 9 -26.34 -11.95 -35.61
C ALA A 9 -27.52 -12.00 -34.64
N THR A 10 -28.61 -12.57 -35.13
CA THR A 10 -29.94 -12.71 -34.52
C THR A 10 -29.90 -13.36 -33.14
N ALA A 11 -30.70 -12.82 -32.23
CA ALA A 11 -30.84 -13.28 -30.85
C ALA A 11 -31.40 -14.71 -30.76
N VAL A 12 -30.71 -15.56 -30.00
CA VAL A 12 -31.33 -16.73 -29.36
C VAL A 12 -31.46 -16.39 -27.88
N LEU A 13 -32.70 -16.24 -27.41
CA LEU A 13 -33.01 -16.08 -25.99
C LEU A 13 -32.67 -17.39 -25.26
N ALA A 14 -31.57 -17.39 -24.52
CA ALA A 14 -31.21 -18.45 -23.59
C ALA A 14 -31.27 -17.93 -22.13
N ILE A 15 -32.42 -18.21 -21.51
CA ILE A 15 -32.67 -18.70 -20.14
C ILE A 15 -31.78 -18.17 -19.00
N VAL A 16 -32.48 -17.63 -18.00
CA VAL A 16 -32.04 -17.08 -16.69
C VAL A 16 -30.81 -17.75 -16.10
N SER A 17 -29.75 -16.96 -15.92
CA SER A 17 -28.76 -17.14 -14.86
C SER A 17 -28.22 -15.75 -14.52
N GLY A 18 -28.26 -15.40 -13.22
CA GLY A 18 -27.92 -14.06 -12.74
C GLY A 18 -26.55 -13.63 -13.26
N ALA A 19 -26.51 -12.61 -14.10
CA ALA A 19 -25.27 -12.02 -14.54
C ALA A 19 -24.66 -11.29 -13.35
N ALA A 20 -23.56 -11.81 -12.81
CA ALA A 20 -22.60 -10.96 -12.11
C ALA A 20 -22.29 -9.82 -13.09
N VAL A 21 -22.74 -8.61 -12.78
CA VAL A 21 -22.45 -7.45 -13.63
C VAL A 21 -20.96 -7.16 -13.47
N ALA A 22 -20.15 -7.76 -14.33
CA ALA A 22 -18.79 -7.32 -14.57
C ALA A 22 -18.90 -5.95 -15.24
N GLN A 23 -18.94 -4.90 -14.43
CA GLN A 23 -18.89 -3.53 -14.93
C GLN A 23 -17.50 -3.35 -15.55
N SER A 24 -17.40 -3.47 -16.88
CA SER A 24 -16.17 -3.10 -17.57
C SER A 24 -16.02 -1.59 -17.42
N ILE A 25 -15.15 -1.16 -16.52
CA ILE A 25 -14.75 0.25 -16.45
C ILE A 25 -14.06 0.56 -17.78
N ARG A 26 -14.75 1.28 -18.67
CA ARG A 26 -14.15 1.85 -19.87
C ARG A 26 -13.27 2.99 -19.41
N ILE A 27 -11.98 2.76 -19.32
CA ILE A 27 -11.00 3.84 -19.16
C ILE A 27 -10.88 4.52 -20.53
N GLU A 28 -11.56 5.64 -20.72
CA GLU A 28 -11.37 6.46 -21.92
C GLU A 28 -9.94 7.02 -21.92
N PRO A 29 -9.10 6.72 -22.93
CA PRO A 29 -7.72 7.20 -22.98
C PRO A 29 -7.61 8.70 -23.32
N GLY A 30 -8.72 9.45 -23.28
CA GLY A 30 -8.80 10.89 -23.61
C GLY A 30 -9.14 11.80 -22.43
N GLY A 31 -9.52 11.26 -21.27
CA GLY A 31 -9.66 12.05 -20.04
C GLY A 31 -8.30 12.17 -19.38
N GLY A 32 -7.65 13.32 -19.45
CA GLY A 32 -6.29 13.52 -18.95
C GLY A 32 -6.16 13.29 -17.43
N PHE A 33 -5.94 12.05 -17.01
CA PHE A 33 -5.38 11.73 -15.71
C PHE A 33 -3.87 11.94 -15.77
N SER A 34 -3.43 13.18 -15.57
CA SER A 34 -2.00 13.47 -15.42
C SER A 34 -1.50 12.97 -14.06
N PHE A 35 -1.25 11.66 -13.94
CA PHE A 35 -0.43 11.10 -12.87
C PHE A 35 1.04 11.51 -13.14
N LYS A 36 1.37 12.79 -12.94
CA LYS A 36 2.76 13.24 -12.90
C LYS A 36 3.32 12.91 -11.52
N PHE A 37 3.80 11.68 -11.37
CA PHE A 37 4.58 11.29 -10.20
C PHE A 37 6.04 11.00 -10.60
N GLY A 38 6.98 11.73 -9.98
CA GLY A 38 8.45 11.60 -10.11
C GLY A 38 9.10 12.83 -10.77
N ARG A 39 10.27 13.34 -10.35
CA ARG A 39 11.38 12.74 -9.57
C ARG A 39 11.93 13.68 -8.47
N ASP A 40 11.42 14.92 -8.37
CA ASP A 40 11.76 15.93 -7.36
C ASP A 40 10.57 16.90 -7.24
N ASP A 41 9.62 16.60 -6.35
CA ASP A 41 8.36 17.38 -6.26
C ASP A 41 8.63 18.77 -5.65
N ARG A 42 8.93 19.75 -6.51
CA ARG A 42 9.01 21.18 -6.19
C ARG A 42 7.59 21.75 -6.06
N ARG A 43 7.25 22.21 -4.85
CA ARG A 43 6.08 23.03 -4.44
C ARG A 43 4.79 22.78 -5.24
N GLY A 44 3.91 21.92 -4.72
CA GLY A 44 2.53 21.83 -5.24
C GLY A 44 1.70 20.63 -4.78
N ASP A 45 2.29 19.63 -4.13
CA ASP A 45 1.61 18.35 -3.84
C ASP A 45 1.19 18.23 -2.37
N VAL A 46 0.35 19.15 -1.89
CA VAL A 46 -0.10 19.17 -0.48
C VAL A 46 -1.12 18.08 -0.18
N GLU A 47 -2.00 17.73 -1.12
CA GLU A 47 -3.09 16.78 -0.87
C GLU A 47 -2.65 15.32 -1.04
N GLY A 48 -1.98 14.98 -2.15
CA GLY A 48 -1.48 13.62 -2.40
C GLY A 48 -0.44 13.17 -1.37
N LYS A 49 0.40 14.09 -0.90
CA LYS A 49 1.33 13.83 0.20
C LYS A 49 0.61 13.69 1.54
N ARG A 50 -0.41 14.50 1.82
CA ARG A 50 -1.17 14.41 3.08
C ARG A 50 -1.88 13.06 3.20
N ALA A 51 -2.59 12.61 2.17
CA ALA A 51 -3.25 11.31 2.16
C ALA A 51 -2.23 10.17 2.37
N SER A 52 -1.07 10.27 1.72
CA SER A 52 0.03 9.30 1.91
C SER A 52 0.57 9.32 3.35
N CYS A 53 0.62 10.48 3.99
CA CYS A 53 1.07 10.60 5.37
C CYS A 53 0.09 10.03 6.39
N GLU A 54 -1.21 10.12 6.14
CA GLU A 54 -2.22 9.49 7.02
C GLU A 54 -2.09 7.97 6.99
N VAL A 55 -1.90 7.38 5.81
CA VAL A 55 -1.65 5.96 5.63
C VAL A 55 -0.33 5.56 6.31
N TYR A 56 0.75 6.29 6.04
CA TYR A 56 2.06 6.07 6.67
C TYR A 56 1.96 6.03 8.20
N ALA A 57 1.27 7.01 8.80
CA ALA A 57 1.20 7.15 10.24
C ALA A 57 0.46 5.99 10.92
N ARG A 58 -0.61 5.47 10.29
CA ARG A 58 -1.34 4.30 10.81
C ARG A 58 -0.50 3.03 10.71
N ILE A 59 0.14 2.81 9.56
CA ILE A 59 1.09 1.68 9.39
C ILE A 59 2.18 1.76 10.46
N ALA A 60 2.68 2.97 10.74
CA ALA A 60 3.71 3.15 11.74
C ALA A 60 3.27 2.80 13.15
N ALA A 61 2.08 3.23 13.57
CA ALA A 61 1.54 2.86 14.87
C ALA A 61 1.30 1.34 15.00
N VAL A 62 0.77 0.69 13.94
CA VAL A 62 0.57 -0.77 13.94
C VAL A 62 1.90 -1.52 14.07
N GLN A 63 2.93 -1.11 13.34
CA GLN A 63 4.27 -1.70 13.45
C GLN A 63 4.91 -1.45 14.84
N ALA A 64 4.62 -0.31 15.48
CA ALA A 64 5.07 -0.04 16.85
C ALA A 64 4.36 -0.92 17.89
N ASP A 65 3.07 -1.15 17.72
CA ASP A 65 2.29 -2.10 18.52
C ASP A 65 2.81 -3.54 18.35
N ALA A 66 3.11 -3.96 17.11
CA ALA A 66 3.72 -5.27 16.86
C ALA A 66 5.08 -5.42 17.57
N ASN A 67 5.95 -4.40 17.50
CA ASN A 67 7.22 -4.39 18.23
C ASN A 67 7.04 -4.60 19.75
N GLN A 68 6.00 -4.01 20.34
CA GLN A 68 5.68 -4.18 21.76
C GLN A 68 5.13 -5.57 22.07
N ARG A 69 4.15 -6.05 21.28
CA ARG A 69 3.50 -7.36 21.47
C ARG A 69 4.49 -8.51 21.38
N PHE A 70 5.38 -8.45 20.39
CA PHE A 70 6.37 -9.49 20.12
C PHE A 70 7.70 -9.24 20.85
N ARG A 71 7.77 -8.23 21.73
CA ARG A 71 8.95 -7.91 22.56
C ARG A 71 10.25 -7.78 21.74
N CYS A 72 10.16 -7.20 20.54
CA CYS A 72 11.31 -7.05 19.64
C CYS A 72 12.37 -6.08 20.18
N GLY A 73 12.02 -5.21 21.14
CA GLY A 73 12.95 -4.32 21.83
C GLY A 73 13.41 -3.11 21.00
N LEU A 74 12.75 -2.82 19.88
CA LEU A 74 13.06 -1.68 19.02
C LEU A 74 12.62 -0.38 19.72
N ARG A 75 13.49 0.64 19.69
CA ARG A 75 13.32 1.89 20.46
C ARG A 75 13.55 3.12 19.59
N GLY A 76 13.07 4.26 20.08
CA GLY A 76 13.26 5.58 19.47
C GLY A 76 12.00 6.13 18.81
N PRO A 77 12.08 7.34 18.21
CA PRO A 77 10.91 8.04 17.66
C PRO A 77 10.16 7.24 16.58
N ALA A 78 10.89 6.46 15.79
CA ALA A 78 10.35 5.55 14.77
C ALA A 78 9.40 4.46 15.32
N TRP A 79 9.52 4.14 16.61
CA TRP A 79 8.75 3.09 17.28
C TRP A 79 7.76 3.64 18.31
N SER A 80 7.49 4.96 18.27
CA SER A 80 6.39 5.56 19.02
C SER A 80 5.03 5.04 18.53
N GLY A 81 4.10 4.82 19.44
CA GLY A 81 2.70 4.52 19.11
C GLY A 81 1.88 5.75 18.70
N ASP A 82 2.47 6.95 18.77
CA ASP A 82 1.77 8.20 18.45
C ASP A 82 1.63 8.41 16.93
N VAL A 83 0.42 8.17 16.43
CA VAL A 83 0.03 8.42 15.03
C VAL A 83 0.24 9.89 14.64
N LYS A 84 -0.02 10.85 15.53
CA LYS A 84 0.12 12.28 15.25
C LYS A 84 1.59 12.64 15.03
N ALA A 85 2.50 12.08 15.83
CA ALA A 85 3.94 12.28 15.66
C ALA A 85 4.42 11.77 14.28
N HIS A 86 4.00 10.57 13.88
CA HIS A 86 4.33 10.01 12.57
C HIS A 86 3.78 10.83 11.41
N PHE A 87 2.53 11.29 11.53
CA PHE A 87 1.90 12.16 10.54
C PHE A 87 2.64 13.49 10.40
N GLN A 88 2.99 14.12 11.51
CA GLN A 88 3.75 15.38 11.51
C GLN A 88 5.11 15.19 10.84
N TRP A 89 5.88 14.19 11.25
CA TRP A 89 7.18 13.88 10.64
C TRP A 89 7.08 13.68 9.12
N CYS A 90 6.11 12.88 8.68
CA CYS A 90 5.90 12.58 7.26
C CYS A 90 5.66 13.84 6.40
N ARG A 91 4.94 14.83 6.95
CA ARG A 91 4.66 16.08 6.23
C ARG A 91 5.92 16.89 5.92
N TYR A 92 6.94 16.80 6.77
CA TYR A 92 8.17 17.59 6.64
C TYR A 92 9.28 16.88 5.86
N VAL A 93 9.21 15.56 5.68
CA VAL A 93 10.25 14.81 4.94
C VAL A 93 9.89 14.58 3.46
N PRO A 94 10.87 14.43 2.55
CA PRO A 94 10.61 14.03 1.16
C PRO A 94 9.98 12.63 1.06
N ARG A 95 9.22 12.36 0.00
CA ARG A 95 8.55 11.04 -0.19
C ARG A 95 9.52 9.86 -0.15
N ARG A 96 10.71 10.04 -0.71
CA ARG A 96 11.80 9.04 -0.64
C ARG A 96 12.13 8.65 0.81
N LYS A 97 12.17 9.62 1.73
CA LYS A 97 12.44 9.36 3.15
C LYS A 97 11.33 8.59 3.84
N ILE A 98 10.07 8.82 3.46
CA ILE A 98 8.94 8.02 3.95
C ILE A 98 9.11 6.56 3.54
N ALA A 99 9.41 6.30 2.27
CA ALA A 99 9.61 4.95 1.75
C ALA A 99 10.83 4.25 2.37
N GLU A 100 11.93 4.97 2.58
CA GLU A 100 13.11 4.47 3.31
C GLU A 100 12.78 4.07 4.74
N GLU A 101 12.05 4.92 5.47
CA GLU A 101 11.66 4.67 6.85
C GLU A 101 10.71 3.47 6.97
N GLN A 102 9.71 3.37 6.08
CA GLN A 102 8.82 2.21 6.07
C GLN A 102 9.56 0.90 5.78
N ARG A 103 10.50 0.91 4.82
CA ARG A 103 11.33 -0.26 4.52
C ARG A 103 12.20 -0.64 5.71
N SER A 104 12.91 0.33 6.30
CA SER A 104 13.75 0.11 7.49
C SER A 104 12.95 -0.50 8.65
N ARG A 105 11.74 -0.01 8.90
CA ARG A 105 10.87 -0.53 9.97
C ARG A 105 10.35 -1.93 9.66
N ALA A 106 9.97 -2.20 8.40
CA ALA A 106 9.62 -3.55 7.98
C ALA A 106 10.80 -4.54 8.16
N ASP A 107 12.01 -4.16 7.73
CA ASP A 107 13.20 -5.01 7.84
C ASP A 107 13.57 -5.29 9.31
N ASN A 108 13.44 -4.29 10.19
CA ASN A 108 13.69 -4.46 11.63
C ASN A 108 12.68 -5.42 12.28
N LEU A 109 11.40 -5.34 11.90
CA LEU A 109 10.38 -6.27 12.38
C LEU A 109 10.57 -7.67 11.81
N GLN A 110 10.93 -7.78 10.53
CA GLN A 110 11.20 -9.07 9.89
C GLN A 110 12.31 -9.82 10.65
N ARG A 111 13.44 -9.16 10.92
CA ARG A 111 14.53 -9.74 11.71
C ARG A 111 14.11 -10.19 13.11
N CYS A 112 13.16 -9.47 13.72
CA CYS A 112 12.59 -9.89 15.00
C CYS A 112 11.74 -11.15 14.84
N PHE A 113 10.86 -11.18 13.83
CA PHE A 113 9.97 -12.31 13.58
C PHE A 113 10.73 -13.56 13.13
N ASP A 114 11.81 -13.41 12.37
CA ASP A 114 12.69 -14.53 12.00
C ASP A 114 13.26 -15.20 13.25
N ARG A 115 13.69 -14.41 14.25
CA ARG A 115 14.16 -14.95 15.54
C ARG A 115 13.05 -15.63 16.36
N LEU A 116 11.80 -15.19 16.21
CA LEU A 116 10.66 -15.82 16.87
C LEU A 116 10.17 -17.08 16.14
N GLY A 117 10.43 -17.17 14.83
CA GLY A 117 10.08 -18.31 13.99
C GLY A 117 11.15 -19.40 13.95
N ASP A 118 12.32 -19.16 14.54
CA ASP A 118 13.40 -20.13 14.74
C ASP A 118 13.02 -21.13 15.84
N PHE A 119 12.00 -21.94 15.55
CA PHE A 119 11.63 -23.14 16.31
C PHE A 119 12.28 -24.38 15.68
N ASP A 120 13.54 -24.27 15.23
CA ASP A 120 14.40 -25.45 15.03
C ASP A 120 14.75 -26.02 16.41
N ASP A 121 13.71 -26.51 17.10
CA ASP A 121 13.84 -27.36 18.26
C ASP A 121 14.46 -28.68 17.76
N ASP A 122 15.78 -28.80 17.86
CA ASP A 122 16.54 -30.07 17.93
C ASP A 122 16.05 -31.01 19.07
N ARG A 123 14.91 -30.70 19.70
CA ARG A 123 14.33 -31.36 20.86
C ARG A 123 13.73 -32.73 20.54
N TRP A 124 13.51 -33.08 19.28
CA TRP A 124 12.99 -34.41 18.87
C TRP A 124 14.05 -35.41 18.39
N GLY A 125 15.35 -35.07 18.50
CA GLY A 125 16.46 -35.91 18.02
C GLY A 125 17.17 -36.75 19.09
N ARG A 126 16.58 -37.01 20.26
CA ARG A 126 17.26 -37.76 21.34
C ARG A 126 16.40 -38.86 21.94
#